data_AF-A0A2E8RC92-F1
#
_entry.id   AF-A0A2E8RC92-F1
#
_cell.length_a   1.000
_cell.length_b   1.000
_cell.length_c   1.000
_cell.angle_alpha   90.00
_cell.angle_beta   90.00
_cell.angle_gamma   90.00
#
_symmetry.space_group_name_H-M   'P 1'
#
loop_
_entity.id
_entity.type
_entity.pdbx_description
1 polymer ?
#
loop_
_entity_poly.entity_id
_entity_poly.type
_entity_poly.pdbx_seq_one_letter_code
_entity_poly.pdbx_strand_id
1 'polypeptide(L)'
;MASVEWRKIPTVLYPQEVLDKAFRRAGKQSDLVEDPDKYHRVRKQMARMVQAASDTIAETLLKWVDQWPSLNAQSEFDQALVDAAVGADEFRRNLGAIQWAAERVRKIAGESQSKMLKFRNIEAFHEERRHAYGRMSSIIDQIGDNILWLGEARNILRELPSIDAAEPCVVVAGAPNVGKSALITELSSGEPEVAAYPFTTKRLHVGHFEHRRRIYQMVDTPGLLDRPMTERNQIEMQAIAALENVGDIVLFLIDPSESSGMSLQDQRHLLGEVTELLADRPLLRVYSKSDLHEENENEVLRISSITGDGIEELRSRLIKSIAADEVADPLALPDTWHREVEEIEPVGSPEEIEARREAAMRNAPKPRRGRKKSSD
;
A
#
# COMPACT_ATOMS: atom_id res chain seq x y z
N MET A 1 -2.18 7.75 4.80
CA MET A 1 -1.07 6.79 4.55
C MET A 1 -0.83 6.81 3.04
N ALA A 2 0.41 6.75 2.55
CA ALA A 2 0.63 6.77 1.10
C ALA A 2 0.07 5.49 0.46
N SER A 3 -0.62 5.60 -0.67
CA SER A 3 -1.12 4.46 -1.43
C SER A 3 -0.01 3.47 -1.77
N VAL A 4 -0.30 2.17 -1.64
CA VAL A 4 0.65 1.14 -2.05
C VAL A 4 0.69 1.08 -3.57
N GLU A 5 1.84 1.39 -4.13
CA GLU A 5 2.12 1.07 -5.52
C GLU A 5 2.56 -0.39 -5.64
N TRP A 6 1.59 -1.30 -5.71
CA TRP A 6 1.83 -2.74 -5.94
C TRP A 6 2.70 -2.99 -7.18
N ARG A 7 2.63 -2.09 -8.17
CA ARG A 7 3.42 -2.10 -9.41
C ARG A 7 4.93 -1.96 -9.18
N LYS A 8 5.38 -1.38 -8.07
CA LYS A 8 6.80 -1.15 -7.74
C LYS A 8 7.50 -2.36 -7.11
N ILE A 9 6.78 -3.45 -6.81
CA ILE A 9 7.37 -4.66 -6.23
C ILE A 9 8.46 -5.23 -7.17
N PRO A 10 9.69 -5.47 -6.67
CA PRO A 10 10.82 -5.90 -7.48
C PRO A 10 10.62 -7.30 -8.07
N THR A 11 11.22 -7.57 -9.21
CA THR A 11 11.29 -8.94 -9.75
C THR A 11 12.09 -9.84 -8.81
N VAL A 12 11.55 -11.04 -8.58
CA VAL A 12 12.16 -12.08 -7.75
C VAL A 12 12.94 -13.03 -8.66
N LEU A 13 14.15 -13.40 -8.26
CA LEU A 13 15.00 -14.35 -8.99
C LEU A 13 14.62 -15.78 -8.64
N TYR A 14 14.89 -16.73 -9.52
CA TYR A 14 14.79 -18.16 -9.17
C TYR A 14 15.87 -18.55 -8.15
N PRO A 15 15.63 -19.58 -7.30
CA PRO A 15 16.58 -20.01 -6.28
C PRO A 15 18.00 -20.26 -6.82
N GLN A 16 18.11 -20.93 -7.97
CA GLN A 16 19.39 -21.20 -8.62
C GLN A 16 20.08 -19.93 -9.14
N GLU A 17 19.31 -18.95 -9.63
CA GLU A 17 19.87 -17.67 -10.07
C GLU A 17 20.45 -16.86 -8.91
N VAL A 18 19.85 -16.95 -7.72
CA VAL A 18 20.38 -16.34 -6.49
C VAL A 18 21.75 -16.93 -6.17
N LEU A 19 21.87 -18.27 -6.21
CA LEU A 19 23.13 -18.99 -5.95
C LEU A 19 24.18 -18.65 -7.00
N ASP A 20 23.84 -18.70 -8.28
CA ASP A 20 24.74 -18.38 -9.39
C ASP A 20 25.27 -16.95 -9.30
N LYS A 21 24.39 -15.98 -9.01
CA LYS A 21 24.77 -14.58 -8.80
C LYS A 21 25.76 -14.45 -7.65
N ALA A 22 25.49 -15.11 -6.52
CA ALA A 22 26.31 -15.05 -5.33
C ALA A 22 27.70 -15.68 -5.54
N PHE A 23 27.76 -16.91 -6.05
CA PHE A 23 29.03 -17.62 -6.25
C PHE A 23 29.88 -16.98 -7.35
N ARG A 24 29.27 -16.46 -8.42
CA ARG A 24 29.96 -15.69 -9.46
C ARG A 24 30.58 -14.42 -8.91
N ARG A 25 29.85 -13.66 -8.07
CA ARG A 25 30.37 -12.45 -7.42
C ARG A 25 31.49 -12.77 -6.42
N ALA A 26 31.34 -13.84 -5.65
CA ALA A 26 32.33 -14.29 -4.69
C ALA A 26 33.67 -14.68 -5.34
N GLY A 27 33.64 -15.36 -6.47
CA GLY A 27 34.86 -15.70 -7.23
C GLY A 27 35.66 -14.47 -7.65
N LYS A 28 34.98 -13.44 -8.20
CA LYS A 28 35.63 -12.17 -8.55
C LYS A 28 36.23 -11.45 -7.34
N GLN A 29 35.62 -11.57 -6.17
CA GLN A 29 36.11 -10.92 -4.95
C GLN A 29 37.35 -11.60 -4.36
N SER A 30 37.54 -12.91 -4.57
CA SER A 30 38.77 -13.59 -4.14
C SER A 30 39.99 -13.22 -4.98
N ASP A 31 39.81 -12.92 -6.26
CA ASP A 31 40.91 -12.55 -7.16
C ASP A 31 41.58 -11.23 -6.75
N LEU A 32 40.87 -10.39 -5.99
CA LEU A 32 41.35 -9.10 -5.47
C LEU A 32 42.18 -9.24 -4.18
N VAL A 33 42.31 -10.44 -3.62
CA VAL A 33 43.00 -10.64 -2.34
C VAL A 33 44.50 -10.80 -2.57
N GLU A 34 45.27 -9.86 -2.04
CA GLU A 34 46.73 -9.89 -2.06
C GLU A 34 47.32 -10.16 -0.66
N ASP A 35 48.26 -11.10 -0.59
CA ASP A 35 49.06 -11.37 0.61
C ASP A 35 50.37 -12.07 0.21
N PRO A 36 51.55 -11.64 0.68
CA PRO A 36 52.81 -12.30 0.36
C PRO A 36 52.85 -13.77 0.76
N ASP A 37 52.29 -14.12 1.93
CA ASP A 37 52.30 -15.48 2.45
C ASP A 37 51.18 -16.32 1.83
N LYS A 38 51.54 -17.49 1.27
CA LYS A 38 50.57 -18.36 0.58
C LYS A 38 49.46 -18.85 1.51
N TYR A 39 49.79 -19.22 2.75
CA TYR A 39 48.82 -19.73 3.71
C TYR A 39 47.81 -18.64 4.10
N HIS A 40 48.29 -17.43 4.41
CA HIS A 40 47.44 -16.28 4.72
C HIS A 40 46.62 -15.82 3.52
N ARG A 41 47.21 -15.82 2.32
CA ARG A 41 46.51 -15.50 1.07
C ARG A 41 45.34 -16.42 0.82
N VAL A 42 45.56 -17.75 0.86
CA VAL A 42 44.48 -18.72 0.61
C VAL A 42 43.41 -18.64 1.70
N ARG A 43 43.79 -18.48 2.98
CA ARG A 43 42.82 -18.26 4.06
C ARG A 43 41.95 -17.03 3.79
N LYS A 44 42.57 -15.88 3.46
CA LYS A 44 41.87 -14.63 3.15
C LYS A 44 40.97 -14.78 1.92
N GLN A 45 41.46 -15.43 0.86
CA GLN A 45 40.68 -15.73 -0.35
C GLN A 45 39.44 -16.55 -0.01
N MET A 46 39.59 -17.69 0.65
CA MET A 46 38.46 -18.57 1.00
C MET A 46 37.47 -17.88 1.94
N ALA A 47 37.96 -17.15 2.95
CA ALA A 47 37.12 -16.38 3.86
C ALA A 47 36.34 -15.27 3.12
N ARG A 48 37.00 -14.57 2.17
CA ARG A 48 36.37 -13.54 1.34
C ARG A 48 35.32 -14.12 0.40
N MET A 49 35.55 -15.31 -0.17
CA MET A 49 34.56 -16.02 -0.99
C MET A 49 33.29 -16.33 -0.18
N VAL A 50 33.45 -16.94 1.01
CA VAL A 50 32.32 -17.28 1.90
C VAL A 50 31.54 -16.03 2.30
N GLN A 51 32.23 -14.95 2.68
CA GLN A 51 31.58 -13.69 3.05
C GLN A 51 30.84 -13.08 1.87
N ALA A 52 31.50 -12.93 0.72
CA ALA A 52 30.91 -12.28 -0.45
C ALA A 52 29.69 -13.05 -0.98
N ALA A 53 29.73 -14.40 -0.95
CA ALA A 53 28.57 -15.21 -1.30
C ALA A 53 27.41 -14.96 -0.32
N SER A 54 27.69 -15.03 0.98
CA SER A 54 26.70 -14.78 2.04
C SER A 54 26.07 -13.39 1.93
N ASP A 55 26.88 -12.35 1.77
CA ASP A 55 26.40 -10.97 1.66
C ASP A 55 25.51 -10.81 0.43
N THR A 56 25.93 -11.35 -0.72
CA THR A 56 25.13 -11.26 -1.95
C THR A 56 23.78 -11.95 -1.81
N ILE A 57 23.73 -13.12 -1.17
CA ILE A 57 22.48 -13.84 -0.89
C ILE A 57 21.64 -13.02 0.07
N ALA A 58 22.16 -12.69 1.25
CA ALA A 58 21.40 -12.04 2.30
C ALA A 58 20.89 -10.64 1.89
N GLU A 59 21.70 -9.85 1.19
CA GLU A 59 21.27 -8.56 0.64
C GLU A 59 20.19 -8.73 -0.43
N THR A 60 20.26 -9.75 -1.28
CA THR A 60 19.22 -10.00 -2.29
C THR A 60 17.89 -10.37 -1.62
N LEU A 61 17.93 -11.28 -0.63
CA LEU A 61 16.74 -11.72 0.10
C LEU A 61 16.12 -10.60 0.95
N LEU A 62 16.95 -9.87 1.72
CA LEU A 62 16.44 -8.78 2.56
C LEU A 62 15.93 -7.61 1.75
N LYS A 63 16.55 -7.31 0.61
CA LYS A 63 16.00 -6.31 -0.32
C LYS A 63 14.58 -6.67 -0.75
N TRP A 64 14.28 -7.95 -0.97
CA TRP A 64 12.90 -8.35 -1.24
C TRP A 64 12.01 -8.10 -0.03
N VAL A 65 12.39 -8.55 1.17
CA VAL A 65 11.60 -8.32 2.39
C VAL A 65 11.33 -6.82 2.63
N ASP A 66 12.33 -5.97 2.46
CA ASP A 66 12.24 -4.52 2.70
C ASP A 66 11.37 -3.79 1.66
N GLN A 67 11.35 -4.28 0.42
CA GLN A 67 10.58 -3.66 -0.67
C GLN A 67 9.13 -4.11 -0.71
N TRP A 68 8.78 -5.17 0.03
CA TRP A 68 7.40 -5.61 0.15
C TRP A 68 6.69 -4.82 1.26
N PRO A 69 5.45 -4.37 1.02
CA PRO A 69 4.73 -3.52 1.97
C PRO A 69 4.41 -4.29 3.25
N SER A 70 4.63 -3.65 4.40
CA SER A 70 4.19 -4.18 5.69
C SER A 70 2.67 -4.09 5.78
N LEU A 71 2.00 -5.24 5.93
CA LEU A 71 0.53 -5.32 6.06
C LEU A 71 0.01 -4.48 7.23
N ASN A 72 0.72 -4.46 8.36
CA ASN A 72 0.27 -3.72 9.55
C ASN A 72 0.33 -2.19 9.37
N ALA A 73 1.05 -1.72 8.36
CA ALA A 73 1.13 -0.29 8.03
C ALA A 73 0.16 0.09 6.90
N GLN A 74 -0.62 -0.85 6.38
CA GLN A 74 -1.57 -0.61 5.30
C GLN A 74 -2.96 -0.26 5.80
N SER A 75 -3.73 0.38 4.92
CA SER A 75 -5.16 0.60 5.15
C SER A 75 -5.89 -0.73 5.33
N GLU A 76 -7.04 -0.72 6.02
CA GLU A 76 -7.87 -1.93 6.18
C GLU A 76 -8.31 -2.51 4.84
N PHE A 77 -8.51 -1.63 3.85
CA PHE A 77 -8.81 -2.01 2.48
C PHE A 77 -7.67 -2.77 1.80
N ASP A 78 -6.45 -2.22 1.84
CA ASP A 78 -5.27 -2.85 1.25
C ASP A 78 -4.95 -4.18 1.94
N GLN A 79 -5.14 -4.27 3.26
CA GLN A 79 -4.99 -5.52 4.00
C GLN A 79 -5.99 -6.57 3.53
N ALA A 80 -7.26 -6.19 3.38
CA ALA A 80 -8.30 -7.07 2.87
C ALA A 80 -8.01 -7.50 1.43
N LEU A 81 -7.52 -6.61 0.57
CA LEU A 81 -7.11 -6.93 -0.80
C LEU A 81 -5.96 -7.94 -0.85
N VAL A 82 -4.93 -7.76 -0.01
CA VAL A 82 -3.80 -8.70 0.02
C VAL A 82 -4.23 -10.06 0.57
N ASP A 83 -5.03 -10.06 1.64
CA ASP A 83 -5.56 -11.30 2.21
C ASP A 83 -6.40 -12.07 1.18
N ALA A 84 -7.22 -11.33 0.45
CA ALA A 84 -8.03 -11.85 -0.63
C ALA A 84 -7.23 -12.44 -1.81
N ALA A 85 -6.19 -11.71 -2.23
CA ALA A 85 -5.44 -12.05 -3.44
C ALA A 85 -4.44 -13.19 -3.21
N VAL A 86 -3.74 -13.16 -2.08
CA VAL A 86 -2.59 -14.06 -1.82
C VAL A 86 -2.56 -14.63 -0.40
N GLY A 87 -3.52 -14.28 0.46
CA GLY A 87 -3.58 -14.72 1.85
C GLY A 87 -2.58 -13.98 2.76
N ALA A 88 -3.07 -13.29 3.80
CA ALA A 88 -2.22 -12.48 4.68
C ALA A 88 -1.27 -13.34 5.52
N ASP A 89 -1.72 -14.51 5.95
CA ASP A 89 -0.88 -15.45 6.70
C ASP A 89 0.21 -16.07 5.83
N GLU A 90 -0.15 -16.42 4.59
CA GLU A 90 0.81 -16.95 3.64
C GLU A 90 1.84 -15.89 3.25
N PHE A 91 1.41 -14.65 3.03
CA PHE A 91 2.27 -13.49 2.83
C PHE A 91 3.30 -13.32 3.95
N ARG A 92 2.84 -13.29 5.21
CA ARG A 92 3.73 -13.15 6.38
C ARG A 92 4.69 -14.33 6.52
N ARG A 93 4.19 -15.56 6.36
CA ARG A 93 4.97 -16.79 6.50
C ARG A 93 6.10 -16.85 5.46
N ASN A 94 5.79 -16.55 4.20
CA ASN A 94 6.78 -16.59 3.12
C ASN A 94 7.87 -15.52 3.30
N LEU A 95 7.50 -14.27 3.60
CA LEU A 95 8.49 -13.21 3.88
C LEU A 95 9.34 -13.55 5.11
N GLY A 96 8.74 -14.10 6.17
CA GLY A 96 9.45 -14.55 7.36
C GLY A 96 10.46 -15.67 7.07
N ALA A 97 10.11 -16.64 6.22
CA ALA A 97 11.02 -17.70 5.78
C ALA A 97 12.23 -17.13 5.00
N ILE A 98 11.99 -16.15 4.13
CA ILE A 98 13.05 -15.48 3.36
C ILE A 98 13.98 -14.67 4.28
N GLN A 99 13.42 -13.93 5.24
CA GLN A 99 14.21 -13.20 6.24
C GLN A 99 15.07 -14.17 7.08
N TRP A 100 14.46 -15.25 7.58
CA TRP A 100 15.16 -16.30 8.32
C TRP A 100 16.34 -16.89 7.53
N ALA A 101 16.15 -17.18 6.24
CA ALA A 101 17.21 -17.71 5.38
C ALA A 101 18.38 -16.72 5.25
N ALA A 102 18.09 -15.42 5.09
CA ALA A 102 19.12 -14.39 5.02
C ALA A 102 19.96 -14.32 6.29
N GLU A 103 19.32 -14.36 7.46
CA GLU A 103 19.99 -14.40 8.77
C GLU A 103 20.81 -15.69 8.94
N ARG A 104 20.26 -16.83 8.52
CA ARG A 104 20.91 -18.13 8.63
C ARG A 104 22.17 -18.21 7.77
N VAL A 105 22.13 -17.68 6.55
CA VAL A 105 23.27 -17.60 5.64
C VAL A 105 24.39 -16.73 6.22
N ARG A 106 24.06 -15.55 6.79
CA ARG A 106 25.04 -14.70 7.49
C ARG A 106 25.70 -15.43 8.66
N LYS A 107 24.92 -16.17 9.45
CA LYS A 107 25.44 -16.97 10.55
C LYS A 107 26.41 -18.06 10.08
N ILE A 108 26.11 -18.74 8.97
CA ILE A 108 27.01 -19.74 8.35
C ILE A 108 28.34 -19.09 8.00
N ALA A 109 28.35 -17.90 7.38
CA ALA A 109 29.59 -17.23 7.02
C ALA A 109 30.45 -16.87 8.24
N GLY A 110 29.85 -16.30 9.29
CA GLY A 110 30.56 -15.98 10.53
C GLY A 110 31.14 -17.21 11.24
N GLU A 111 30.38 -18.31 11.28
CA GLU A 111 30.85 -19.60 11.81
C GLU A 111 32.06 -20.13 11.00
N SER A 112 31.96 -20.13 9.67
CA SER A 112 33.01 -20.63 8.78
C SER A 112 34.29 -19.79 8.85
N GLN A 113 34.18 -18.46 8.89
CA GLN A 113 35.34 -17.59 9.09
C GLN A 113 36.04 -17.86 10.44
N SER A 114 35.25 -18.00 11.50
CA SER A 114 35.77 -18.30 12.84
C SER A 114 36.50 -19.64 12.91
N LYS A 115 36.03 -20.65 12.15
CA LYS A 115 36.73 -21.94 12.01
C LYS A 115 38.01 -21.82 11.21
N MET A 116 37.99 -21.10 10.08
CA MET A 116 39.18 -20.88 9.24
C MET A 116 40.31 -20.18 10.00
N LEU A 117 40.03 -19.36 11.01
CA LEU A 117 41.09 -18.79 11.86
C LEU A 117 41.87 -19.83 12.67
N LYS A 118 41.31 -21.02 12.90
CA LYS A 118 41.87 -22.08 13.76
C LYS A 118 42.62 -23.16 12.98
N PHE A 119 42.43 -23.27 11.67
CA PHE A 119 43.05 -24.32 10.88
C PHE A 119 44.53 -24.09 10.64
N ARG A 120 45.30 -25.17 10.47
CA ARG A 120 46.76 -25.14 10.29
C ARG A 120 47.24 -25.57 8.91
N ASN A 121 46.34 -26.00 8.04
CA ASN A 121 46.65 -26.43 6.67
C ASN A 121 45.74 -25.73 5.65
N ILE A 122 46.15 -25.76 4.38
CA ILE A 122 45.48 -25.06 3.29
C ILE A 122 44.24 -25.82 2.82
N GLU A 123 44.32 -27.15 2.80
CA GLU A 123 43.26 -28.05 2.35
C GLU A 123 41.97 -27.84 3.16
N ALA A 124 42.09 -27.65 4.48
CA ALA A 124 40.95 -27.37 5.36
C ALA A 124 40.22 -26.07 5.00
N PHE A 125 40.89 -25.06 4.44
CA PHE A 125 40.22 -23.83 3.97
C PHE A 125 39.30 -24.12 2.77
N HIS A 126 39.76 -24.95 1.83
CA HIS A 126 38.96 -25.33 0.66
C HIS A 126 37.79 -26.25 1.04
N GLU A 127 38.00 -27.15 1.99
CA GLU A 127 36.93 -27.99 2.56
C GLU A 127 35.89 -27.15 3.27
N GLU A 128 36.27 -26.27 4.20
CA GLU A 128 35.31 -25.42 4.93
C GLU A 128 34.55 -24.48 3.98
N ARG A 129 35.20 -23.93 2.95
CA ARG A 129 34.49 -23.16 1.91
C ARG A 129 33.44 -24.02 1.19
N ARG A 130 33.78 -25.24 0.77
CA ARG A 130 32.83 -26.16 0.11
C ARG A 130 31.66 -26.50 1.04
N HIS A 131 31.94 -26.78 2.31
CA HIS A 131 30.92 -27.02 3.32
C HIS A 131 30.01 -25.81 3.52
N ALA A 132 30.58 -24.59 3.63
CA ALA A 132 29.81 -23.36 3.76
C ALA A 132 28.88 -23.15 2.56
N TYR A 133 29.41 -23.30 1.34
CA TYR A 133 28.63 -23.17 0.11
C TYR A 133 27.51 -24.20 0.03
N GLY A 134 27.78 -25.47 0.33
CA GLY A 134 26.76 -26.51 0.37
C GLY A 134 25.65 -26.23 1.39
N ARG A 135 26.00 -25.71 2.58
CA ARG A 135 25.02 -25.29 3.58
C ARG A 135 24.18 -24.11 3.09
N MET A 136 24.79 -23.12 2.43
CA MET A 136 24.07 -21.97 1.86
C MET A 136 23.11 -22.42 0.75
N SER A 137 23.57 -23.27 -0.18
CA SER A 137 22.70 -23.86 -1.21
C SER A 137 21.54 -24.62 -0.60
N SER A 138 21.79 -25.48 0.39
CA SER A 138 20.72 -26.21 1.08
C SER A 138 19.69 -25.30 1.75
N ILE A 139 20.08 -24.14 2.29
CA ILE A 139 19.14 -23.17 2.86
C ILE A 139 18.30 -22.53 1.76
N ILE A 140 18.91 -22.16 0.63
CA ILE A 140 18.18 -21.59 -0.51
C ILE A 140 17.22 -22.61 -1.13
N ASP A 141 17.63 -23.86 -1.27
CA ASP A 141 16.77 -24.94 -1.74
C ASP A 141 15.60 -25.18 -0.78
N GLN A 142 15.82 -25.09 0.54
CA GLN A 142 14.76 -25.22 1.55
C GLN A 142 13.69 -24.13 1.44
N ILE A 143 14.06 -22.91 1.07
CA ILE A 143 13.10 -21.80 0.86
C ILE A 143 12.71 -21.63 -0.61
N GLY A 144 13.03 -22.60 -1.47
CA GLY A 144 12.81 -22.51 -2.91
C GLY A 144 11.36 -22.22 -3.26
N ASP A 145 10.43 -22.94 -2.63
CA ASP A 145 8.99 -22.75 -2.81
C ASP A 145 8.52 -21.37 -2.33
N ASN A 146 9.09 -20.84 -1.24
CA ASN A 146 8.76 -19.50 -0.76
C ASN A 146 9.23 -18.41 -1.74
N ILE A 147 10.40 -18.59 -2.38
CA ILE A 147 10.91 -17.67 -3.40
C ILE A 147 10.02 -17.71 -4.65
N LEU A 148 9.62 -18.91 -5.09
CA LEU A 148 8.71 -19.07 -6.23
C LEU A 148 7.36 -18.43 -5.97
N TRP A 149 6.77 -18.70 -4.80
CA TRP A 149 5.54 -18.09 -4.34
C TRP A 149 5.64 -16.56 -4.34
N LEU A 150 6.76 -15.99 -3.87
CA LEU A 150 6.96 -14.54 -3.87
C LEU A 150 6.91 -13.95 -5.30
N GLY A 151 7.46 -14.67 -6.28
CA GLY A 151 7.38 -14.31 -7.70
C GLY A 151 5.96 -14.37 -8.26
N GLU A 152 5.19 -15.40 -7.89
CA GLU A 152 3.79 -15.58 -8.30
C GLU A 152 2.87 -14.53 -7.67
N ALA A 153 2.96 -14.39 -6.33
CA ALA A 153 2.21 -13.41 -5.55
C ALA A 153 2.46 -11.99 -6.07
N ARG A 154 3.70 -11.65 -6.43
CA ARG A 154 4.01 -10.37 -7.07
C ARG A 154 3.18 -10.14 -8.34
N ASN A 155 3.07 -11.14 -9.21
CA ASN A 155 2.36 -10.96 -10.48
C ASN A 155 0.87 -10.70 -10.24
N ILE A 156 0.27 -11.37 -9.25
CA ILE A 156 -1.11 -11.14 -8.82
C ILE A 156 -1.25 -9.73 -8.24
N LEU A 157 -0.42 -9.36 -7.26
CA LEU A 157 -0.53 -8.07 -6.57
C LEU A 157 -0.37 -6.87 -7.51
N ARG A 158 0.46 -6.99 -8.55
CA ARG A 158 0.67 -5.90 -9.53
C ARG A 158 -0.58 -5.55 -10.36
N GLU A 159 -1.58 -6.42 -10.40
CA GLU A 159 -2.84 -6.21 -11.11
C GLU A 159 -3.92 -5.58 -10.20
N LEU A 160 -3.68 -5.52 -8.89
CA LEU A 160 -4.61 -4.92 -7.94
C LEU A 160 -4.73 -3.41 -8.17
N PRO A 161 -5.93 -2.83 -7.92
CA PRO A 161 -6.11 -1.39 -7.98
C PRO A 161 -5.24 -0.69 -6.94
N SER A 162 -4.77 0.50 -7.29
CA SER A 162 -4.18 1.42 -6.32
C SER A 162 -5.24 2.46 -5.98
N ILE A 163 -5.81 2.36 -4.78
CA ILE A 163 -6.76 3.34 -4.26
C ILE A 163 -6.12 4.00 -3.04
N ASP A 164 -6.01 5.32 -3.07
CA ASP A 164 -5.46 6.07 -1.95
C ASP A 164 -6.54 6.30 -0.89
N ALA A 165 -6.44 5.60 0.24
CA ALA A 165 -7.39 5.75 1.34
C ALA A 165 -7.39 7.15 1.99
N ALA A 166 -6.43 8.03 1.68
CA ALA A 166 -6.41 9.42 2.16
C ALA A 166 -7.20 10.38 1.26
N GLU A 167 -7.47 9.99 0.01
CA GLU A 167 -8.19 10.81 -0.95
C GLU A 167 -9.67 10.41 -1.02
N PRO A 168 -10.59 11.37 -1.17
CA PRO A 168 -12.02 11.09 -1.26
C PRO A 168 -12.37 9.99 -2.26
N CYS A 169 -13.17 9.01 -1.84
CA CYS A 169 -13.58 7.88 -2.69
C CYS A 169 -15.10 7.76 -2.81
N VAL A 170 -15.58 7.78 -4.06
CA VAL A 170 -16.97 7.54 -4.43
C VAL A 170 -17.11 6.08 -4.88
N VAL A 171 -17.93 5.31 -4.16
CA VAL A 171 -18.26 3.94 -4.54
C VAL A 171 -19.49 3.96 -5.43
N VAL A 172 -19.37 3.51 -6.68
CA VAL A 172 -20.45 3.55 -7.67
C VAL A 172 -21.18 2.20 -7.70
N ALA A 173 -22.42 2.19 -7.23
CA ALA A 173 -23.28 1.01 -7.12
C ALA A 173 -24.53 1.12 -8.02
N GLY A 174 -25.23 -0.01 -8.20
CA GLY A 174 -26.44 -0.08 -9.01
C GLY A 174 -26.44 -1.32 -9.91
N ALA A 175 -27.56 -1.60 -10.57
CA ALA A 175 -27.74 -2.82 -11.36
C ALA A 175 -26.73 -2.94 -12.53
N PRO A 176 -26.60 -4.12 -13.17
CA PRO A 176 -25.71 -4.28 -14.32
C PRO A 176 -26.22 -3.39 -15.47
N ASN A 177 -25.32 -2.87 -16.31
CA ASN A 177 -25.68 -2.07 -17.50
C ASN A 177 -26.50 -0.78 -17.25
N VAL A 178 -26.60 -0.28 -16.01
CA VAL A 178 -27.24 1.01 -15.70
C VAL A 178 -26.38 2.22 -16.11
N GLY A 179 -25.13 1.99 -16.53
CA GLY A 179 -24.22 3.04 -16.99
C GLY A 179 -23.11 3.42 -16.00
N LYS A 180 -22.82 2.59 -14.98
CA LYS A 180 -21.75 2.86 -13.97
C LYS A 180 -20.40 3.20 -14.61
N SER A 181 -19.85 2.32 -15.44
CA SER A 181 -18.54 2.53 -16.05
C SER A 181 -18.55 3.70 -17.04
N ALA A 182 -19.66 3.93 -17.76
CA ALA A 182 -19.82 5.08 -18.64
C ALA A 182 -19.80 6.40 -17.86
N LEU A 183 -20.47 6.44 -16.71
CA LEU A 183 -20.45 7.59 -15.81
C LEU A 183 -19.04 7.86 -15.27
N ILE A 184 -18.32 6.81 -14.85
CA ILE A 184 -16.95 6.95 -14.35
C ILE A 184 -16.04 7.53 -15.43
N THR A 185 -16.13 7.04 -16.66
CA THR A 185 -15.38 7.60 -17.80
C THR A 185 -15.69 9.07 -18.02
N GLU A 186 -16.97 9.45 -18.00
CA GLU A 186 -17.39 10.83 -18.26
C GLU A 186 -17.00 11.81 -17.15
N LEU A 187 -17.07 11.39 -15.88
CA LEU A 187 -16.65 12.22 -14.75
C LEU A 187 -15.13 12.35 -14.65
N SER A 188 -14.39 11.34 -15.13
CA SER A 188 -12.94 11.29 -15.00
C SER A 188 -12.23 12.32 -15.88
N SER A 189 -11.18 12.93 -15.34
CA SER A 189 -10.33 13.88 -16.09
C SER A 189 -9.41 13.17 -17.10
N GLY A 190 -9.27 11.85 -17.03
CA GLY A 190 -8.47 11.03 -17.93
C GLY A 190 -9.08 9.63 -18.09
N GLU A 191 -8.37 8.75 -18.80
CA GLU A 191 -8.83 7.37 -18.99
C GLU A 191 -8.89 6.61 -17.65
N PRO A 192 -10.04 6.00 -17.29
CA PRO A 192 -10.14 5.21 -16.08
C PRO A 192 -9.17 4.03 -16.08
N GLU A 193 -8.56 3.75 -14.93
CA GLU A 193 -7.74 2.56 -14.76
C GLU A 193 -8.62 1.32 -14.67
N VAL A 194 -8.22 0.26 -15.37
CA VAL A 194 -8.90 -1.05 -15.31
C VAL A 194 -8.02 -2.02 -14.54
N ALA A 195 -8.47 -2.43 -13.36
CA ALA A 195 -7.70 -3.28 -12.44
C ALA A 195 -8.43 -4.59 -12.13
N ALA A 196 -7.66 -5.62 -11.76
CA ALA A 196 -8.22 -6.84 -11.23
C ALA A 196 -8.64 -6.60 -9.78
N TYR A 197 -9.88 -6.94 -9.45
CA TYR A 197 -10.33 -6.94 -8.07
C TYR A 197 -10.47 -8.39 -7.61
N PRO A 198 -9.92 -8.76 -6.44
CA PRO A 198 -10.11 -10.09 -5.91
C PRO A 198 -11.59 -10.42 -5.83
N PHE A 199 -11.93 -11.68 -6.08
CA PHE A 199 -13.28 -12.20 -5.93
C PHE A 199 -14.29 -11.80 -7.00
N THR A 200 -13.89 -11.00 -7.98
CA THR A 200 -14.71 -10.69 -9.15
C THR A 200 -14.07 -11.23 -10.43
N THR A 201 -14.87 -11.83 -11.30
CA THR A 201 -14.44 -12.15 -12.67
C THR A 201 -14.43 -10.91 -13.57
N LYS A 202 -15.08 -9.84 -13.14
CA LYS A 202 -15.09 -8.53 -13.80
C LYS A 202 -13.93 -7.69 -13.29
N ARG A 203 -13.46 -6.77 -14.13
CA ARG A 203 -12.42 -5.80 -13.76
C ARG A 203 -13.06 -4.53 -13.20
N LEU A 204 -12.43 -3.96 -12.19
CA LEU A 204 -12.80 -2.71 -11.55
C LEU A 204 -12.40 -1.54 -12.46
N HIS A 205 -13.26 -0.55 -12.61
CA HIS A 205 -12.88 0.73 -13.23
C HIS A 205 -12.65 1.75 -12.12
N VAL A 206 -11.45 2.34 -12.12
CA VAL A 206 -11.06 3.39 -11.17
C VAL A 206 -10.88 4.68 -11.95
N GLY A 207 -11.82 5.60 -11.76
CA GLY A 207 -11.78 6.94 -12.33
C GLY A 207 -11.27 7.97 -11.34
N HIS A 208 -10.79 9.09 -11.86
CA HIS A 208 -10.28 10.19 -11.04
C HIS A 208 -10.70 11.53 -11.61
N PHE A 209 -11.10 12.46 -10.74
CA PHE A 209 -11.26 13.87 -11.12
C PHE A 209 -10.66 14.78 -10.07
N GLU A 210 -10.23 15.97 -10.49
CA GLU A 210 -9.64 16.96 -9.59
C GLU A 210 -10.64 18.05 -9.25
N HIS A 211 -10.73 18.42 -7.98
CA HIS A 211 -11.39 19.64 -7.53
C HIS A 211 -10.51 20.35 -6.51
N ARG A 212 -10.25 21.65 -6.73
CA ARG A 212 -9.44 22.49 -5.82
C ARG A 212 -8.09 21.87 -5.38
N ARG A 213 -7.41 21.18 -6.30
CA ARG A 213 -6.13 20.48 -6.06
C ARG A 213 -6.21 19.24 -5.18
N ARG A 214 -7.42 18.72 -4.98
CA ARG A 214 -7.69 17.45 -4.33
C ARG A 214 -8.21 16.44 -5.35
N ILE A 215 -7.76 15.20 -5.25
CA ILE A 215 -8.14 14.14 -6.16
C ILE A 215 -9.34 13.41 -5.57
N TYR A 216 -10.39 13.25 -6.35
CA TYR A 216 -11.54 12.42 -6.03
C TYR A 216 -11.45 11.14 -6.85
N GLN A 217 -11.52 10.01 -6.18
CA GLN A 217 -11.48 8.68 -6.75
C GLN A 217 -12.91 8.15 -6.92
N MET A 218 -13.16 7.41 -8.00
CA MET A 218 -14.44 6.76 -8.25
C MET A 218 -14.19 5.30 -8.57
N VAL A 219 -14.87 4.42 -7.85
CA VAL A 219 -14.66 2.97 -7.96
C VAL A 219 -15.95 2.32 -8.44
N ASP A 220 -15.91 1.70 -9.62
CA ASP A 220 -16.97 0.82 -10.11
C ASP A 220 -16.96 -0.49 -9.32
N THR A 221 -18.11 -0.99 -8.90
CA THR A 221 -18.19 -2.26 -8.14
C THR A 221 -18.93 -3.35 -8.93
N PRO A 222 -18.46 -3.74 -10.13
CA PRO A 222 -19.15 -4.70 -10.97
C PRO A 222 -19.10 -6.11 -10.39
N GLY A 223 -20.25 -6.79 -10.34
CA GLY A 223 -20.39 -8.09 -9.65
C GLY A 223 -20.47 -7.99 -8.13
N LEU A 224 -20.20 -6.82 -7.54
CA LEU A 224 -20.13 -6.62 -6.09
C LEU A 224 -21.26 -5.79 -5.53
N LEU A 225 -21.82 -4.79 -6.22
CA LEU A 225 -22.99 -4.03 -5.74
C LEU A 225 -24.03 -3.87 -6.85
N ASP A 226 -24.17 -4.92 -7.68
CA ASP A 226 -25.03 -4.92 -8.87
C ASP A 226 -26.05 -6.06 -8.94
N ARG A 227 -26.15 -6.92 -7.91
CA ARG A 227 -27.13 -8.01 -7.81
C ARG A 227 -27.51 -8.29 -6.35
N PRO A 228 -28.60 -9.03 -6.06
CA PRO A 228 -29.02 -9.29 -4.68
C PRO A 228 -27.92 -9.90 -3.79
N MET A 229 -27.91 -9.54 -2.51
CA MET A 229 -26.90 -10.01 -1.53
C MET A 229 -26.96 -11.52 -1.29
N THR A 230 -28.16 -12.11 -1.34
CA THR A 230 -28.42 -13.53 -1.10
C THR A 230 -27.73 -14.47 -2.08
N GLU A 231 -27.35 -13.96 -3.26
CA GLU A 231 -26.68 -14.71 -4.32
C GLU A 231 -25.16 -14.74 -4.15
N ARG A 232 -24.62 -14.09 -3.11
CA ARG A 232 -23.17 -13.87 -2.95
C ARG A 232 -22.54 -14.89 -2.02
N ASN A 233 -21.32 -15.27 -2.35
CA ASN A 233 -20.52 -16.13 -1.48
C ASN A 233 -19.82 -15.29 -0.38
N GLN A 234 -19.31 -15.95 0.66
CA GLN A 234 -18.61 -15.28 1.78
C GLN A 234 -17.41 -14.44 1.30
N ILE A 235 -16.80 -14.87 0.20
CA ILE A 235 -15.62 -14.25 -0.40
C ILE A 235 -16.00 -12.90 -1.03
N GLU A 236 -17.09 -12.84 -1.78
CA GLU A 236 -17.66 -11.60 -2.33
C GLU A 236 -18.11 -10.64 -1.22
N MET A 237 -18.65 -11.17 -0.12
CA MET A 237 -19.00 -10.36 1.07
C MET A 237 -17.79 -9.68 1.71
N GLN A 238 -16.63 -10.37 1.78
CA GLN A 238 -15.38 -9.74 2.24
C GLN A 238 -14.90 -8.64 1.28
N ALA A 239 -15.05 -8.86 -0.03
CA ALA A 239 -14.76 -7.86 -1.06
C ALA A 239 -15.55 -6.57 -0.86
N ILE A 240 -16.82 -6.71 -0.45
CA ILE A 240 -17.71 -5.58 -0.19
C ILE A 240 -17.33 -4.89 1.10
N ALA A 241 -17.11 -5.66 2.18
CA ALA A 241 -16.60 -5.15 3.46
C ALA A 241 -15.35 -4.27 3.29
N ALA A 242 -14.44 -4.68 2.38
CA ALA A 242 -13.27 -3.88 2.04
C ALA A 242 -13.65 -2.51 1.43
N LEU A 243 -14.61 -2.48 0.50
CA LEU A 243 -15.08 -1.24 -0.14
C LEU A 243 -15.77 -0.30 0.87
N GLU A 244 -16.42 -0.83 1.91
CA GLU A 244 -17.03 -0.02 2.98
C GLU A 244 -15.99 0.82 3.72
N ASN A 245 -14.75 0.33 3.82
CA ASN A 245 -13.68 1.01 4.53
C ASN A 245 -13.11 2.21 3.75
N VAL A 246 -13.21 2.19 2.41
CA VAL A 246 -12.68 3.27 1.55
C VAL A 246 -13.74 4.27 1.16
N GLY A 247 -14.99 3.84 0.93
CA GLY A 247 -16.01 4.71 0.35
C GLY A 247 -16.47 5.82 1.28
N ASP A 248 -16.17 7.08 0.96
CA ASP A 248 -16.72 8.25 1.68
C ASP A 248 -18.19 8.50 1.35
N ILE A 249 -18.61 8.13 0.14
CA ILE A 249 -19.99 8.23 -0.32
C ILE A 249 -20.33 7.11 -1.30
N VAL A 250 -21.57 6.63 -1.22
CA VAL A 250 -22.11 5.64 -2.15
C VAL A 250 -22.96 6.37 -3.19
N LEU A 251 -22.60 6.25 -4.46
CA LEU A 251 -23.38 6.75 -5.57
C LEU A 251 -24.17 5.60 -6.18
N PHE A 252 -25.49 5.58 -5.97
CA PHE A 252 -26.36 4.52 -6.47
C PHE A 252 -27.11 4.95 -7.74
N LEU A 253 -26.81 4.29 -8.85
CA LEU A 253 -27.46 4.52 -10.14
C LEU A 253 -28.70 3.65 -10.28
N ILE A 254 -29.81 4.30 -10.63
CA ILE A 254 -31.07 3.66 -11.01
C ILE A 254 -31.31 3.99 -12.48
N ASP A 255 -31.74 3.00 -13.26
CA ASP A 255 -32.17 3.15 -14.65
C ASP A 255 -33.69 2.98 -14.72
N PRO A 256 -34.48 4.08 -14.70
CA PRO A 256 -35.93 4.03 -14.81
C PRO A 256 -36.45 3.54 -16.16
N SER A 257 -35.60 3.50 -17.20
CA SER A 257 -35.99 2.97 -18.51
C SER A 257 -36.08 1.44 -18.54
N GLU A 258 -35.56 0.77 -17.49
CA GLU A 258 -35.42 -0.69 -17.39
C GLU A 258 -34.57 -1.33 -18.52
N SER A 259 -33.89 -0.51 -19.33
CA SER A 259 -33.01 -0.99 -20.42
C SER A 259 -31.76 -1.72 -19.92
N SER A 260 -31.45 -1.61 -18.63
CA SER A 260 -30.47 -2.42 -17.91
C SER A 260 -30.78 -3.92 -17.90
N GLY A 261 -32.06 -4.29 -18.10
CA GLY A 261 -32.57 -5.66 -18.01
C GLY A 261 -33.04 -6.06 -16.60
N MET A 262 -33.02 -5.13 -15.63
CA MET A 262 -33.55 -5.32 -14.28
C MET A 262 -34.72 -4.36 -14.03
N SER A 263 -35.82 -4.87 -13.47
CA SER A 263 -37.02 -4.06 -13.21
C SER A 263 -36.74 -2.94 -12.22
N LEU A 264 -37.48 -1.84 -12.28
CA LEU A 264 -37.33 -0.72 -11.34
C LEU A 264 -37.59 -1.16 -9.90
N GLN A 265 -38.48 -2.14 -9.68
CA GLN A 265 -38.75 -2.70 -8.36
C GLN A 265 -37.53 -3.46 -7.80
N ASP A 266 -36.87 -4.27 -8.61
CA ASP A 266 -35.68 -5.02 -8.20
C ASP A 266 -34.50 -4.07 -7.96
N GLN A 267 -34.36 -3.02 -8.77
CA GLN A 267 -33.36 -1.97 -8.55
C GLN A 267 -33.57 -1.25 -7.22
N ARG A 268 -34.83 -0.98 -6.83
CA ARG A 268 -35.17 -0.41 -5.51
C ARG A 268 -34.92 -1.38 -4.37
N HIS A 269 -35.14 -2.68 -4.57
CA HIS A 269 -34.80 -3.70 -3.58
C HIS A 269 -33.27 -3.75 -3.36
N LEU A 270 -32.49 -3.78 -4.44
CA LEU A 270 -31.03 -3.72 -4.38
C LEU A 270 -30.53 -2.44 -3.68
N LEU A 271 -31.17 -1.29 -3.94
CA LEU A 271 -30.87 -0.05 -3.22
C LEU A 271 -31.07 -0.22 -1.71
N GLY A 272 -32.17 -0.87 -1.29
CA GLY A 272 -32.43 -1.16 0.12
C GLY A 272 -31.32 -1.99 0.74
N GLU A 273 -30.93 -3.09 0.09
CA GLU A 273 -29.83 -3.96 0.55
C GLU A 273 -28.50 -3.21 0.66
N VAL A 274 -28.15 -2.40 -0.34
CA VAL A 274 -26.91 -1.60 -0.32
C VAL A 274 -26.94 -0.52 0.76
N THR A 275 -28.11 0.08 1.02
CA THR A 275 -28.28 1.08 2.09
C THR A 275 -28.11 0.46 3.47
N GLU A 276 -28.63 -0.74 3.70
CA GLU A 276 -28.47 -1.47 4.97
C GLU A 276 -27.03 -1.89 5.21
N LEU A 277 -26.35 -2.35 4.15
CA LEU A 277 -24.96 -2.78 4.20
C LEU A 277 -24.00 -1.61 4.49
N LEU A 278 -24.23 -0.48 3.82
CA LEU A 278 -23.39 0.72 3.90
C LEU A 278 -24.03 1.80 4.78
N ALA A 279 -24.68 1.40 5.88
CA ALA A 279 -25.51 2.29 6.70
C ALA A 279 -24.75 3.50 7.29
N ASP A 280 -23.45 3.35 7.53
CA ASP A 280 -22.58 4.39 8.08
C ASP A 280 -22.05 5.36 7.00
N ARG A 281 -22.38 5.14 5.72
CA ARG A 281 -21.91 5.97 4.60
C ARG A 281 -23.07 6.75 3.98
N PRO A 282 -22.88 8.05 3.65
CA PRO A 282 -23.88 8.79 2.92
C PRO A 282 -24.15 8.15 1.56
N LEU A 283 -25.42 8.11 1.16
CA LEU A 283 -25.84 7.54 -0.12
C LEU A 283 -26.53 8.61 -0.98
N LEU A 284 -26.04 8.77 -2.20
CA LEU A 284 -26.60 9.64 -3.23
C LEU A 284 -27.26 8.80 -4.33
N ARG A 285 -28.58 8.98 -4.50
CA ARG A 285 -29.36 8.30 -5.55
C ARG A 285 -29.40 9.15 -6.80
N VAL A 286 -29.22 8.53 -7.96
CA VAL A 286 -29.21 9.21 -9.27
C VAL A 286 -29.94 8.37 -10.31
N TYR A 287 -30.77 9.01 -11.12
CA TYR A 287 -31.42 8.41 -12.28
C TYR A 287 -30.53 8.57 -13.51
N SER A 288 -30.04 7.45 -14.04
CA SER A 288 -29.20 7.40 -15.23
C SER A 288 -30.04 7.24 -16.50
N LYS A 289 -29.41 7.48 -17.65
CA LYS A 289 -30.03 7.39 -18.98
C LYS A 289 -31.26 8.30 -19.11
N SER A 290 -31.17 9.53 -18.58
CA SER A 290 -32.25 10.51 -18.63
C SER A 290 -32.73 10.85 -20.06
N ASP A 291 -31.94 10.52 -21.08
CA ASP A 291 -32.29 10.60 -22.49
C ASP A 291 -33.33 9.56 -22.95
N LEU A 292 -33.56 8.49 -22.18
CA LEU A 292 -34.47 7.39 -22.52
C LEU A 292 -35.77 7.38 -21.71
N HIS A 293 -35.90 8.23 -20.68
CA HIS A 293 -37.07 8.24 -19.82
C HIS A 293 -37.41 9.65 -19.34
N GLU A 294 -38.69 9.88 -19.00
CA GLU A 294 -39.17 11.14 -18.43
C GLU A 294 -39.41 11.07 -16.92
N GLU A 295 -39.10 9.93 -16.28
CA GLU A 295 -39.25 9.75 -14.83
C GLU A 295 -38.59 10.90 -14.06
N ASN A 296 -39.39 11.58 -13.23
CA ASN A 296 -38.96 12.67 -12.38
C ASN A 296 -39.48 12.40 -10.97
N GLU A 297 -38.56 12.21 -10.03
CA GLU A 297 -38.85 12.17 -8.61
C GLU A 297 -38.23 13.42 -7.97
N ASN A 298 -38.97 14.08 -7.08
CA ASN A 298 -38.47 15.27 -6.41
C ASN A 298 -37.15 14.94 -5.68
N GLU A 299 -36.18 15.85 -5.77
CA GLU A 299 -34.85 15.77 -5.13
C GLU A 299 -33.86 14.76 -5.73
N VAL A 300 -34.30 13.82 -6.57
CA VAL A 300 -33.41 12.86 -7.25
C VAL A 300 -32.80 13.51 -8.50
N LEU A 301 -31.48 13.48 -8.60
CA LEU A 301 -30.77 14.01 -9.77
C LEU A 301 -30.93 13.06 -10.97
N ARG A 302 -31.08 13.63 -12.16
CA ARG A 302 -31.12 12.90 -13.42
C ARG A 302 -29.86 13.20 -14.23
N ILE A 303 -29.27 12.17 -14.82
CA ILE A 303 -28.06 12.29 -15.63
C ILE A 303 -28.17 11.47 -16.91
N SER A 304 -27.41 11.88 -17.92
CA SER A 304 -27.08 11.04 -19.07
C SER A 304 -25.59 11.13 -19.38
N SER A 305 -24.90 9.99 -19.26
CA SER A 305 -23.49 9.88 -19.63
C SER A 305 -23.26 9.95 -21.15
N ILE A 306 -24.31 9.87 -21.96
CA ILE A 306 -24.22 9.98 -23.43
C ILE A 306 -24.31 11.44 -23.86
N THR A 307 -25.25 12.19 -23.28
CA THR A 307 -25.46 13.60 -23.65
C THR A 307 -24.64 14.57 -22.79
N GLY A 308 -24.12 14.11 -21.65
CA GLY A 308 -23.45 14.93 -20.64
C GLY A 308 -24.42 15.66 -19.70
N ASP A 309 -25.72 15.47 -19.87
CA ASP A 309 -26.73 16.16 -19.06
C ASP A 309 -26.65 15.75 -17.59
N GLY A 310 -26.78 16.72 -16.68
CA GLY A 310 -26.73 16.53 -15.23
C GLY A 310 -25.37 16.13 -14.63
N ILE A 311 -24.34 15.85 -15.44
CA ILE A 311 -23.03 15.37 -14.95
C ILE A 311 -22.32 16.40 -14.07
N GLU A 312 -22.33 17.68 -14.45
CA GLU A 312 -21.65 18.72 -13.66
C GLU A 312 -22.40 19.05 -12.36
N GLU A 313 -23.73 18.94 -12.37
CA GLU A 313 -24.53 19.04 -11.16
C GLU A 313 -24.23 17.86 -10.22
N LEU A 314 -24.10 16.65 -10.77
CA LEU A 314 -23.71 15.46 -10.01
C LEU A 314 -22.33 15.65 -9.36
N ARG A 315 -21.34 16.10 -10.14
CA ARG A 315 -19.99 16.41 -9.64
C ARG A 315 -20.07 17.38 -8.46
N SER A 316 -20.82 18.47 -8.62
CA SER A 316 -21.01 19.48 -7.58
C SER A 316 -21.67 18.92 -6.32
N ARG A 317 -22.69 18.06 -6.45
CA ARG A 317 -23.35 17.40 -5.32
C ARG A 317 -22.41 16.42 -4.61
N LEU A 318 -21.63 15.63 -5.34
CA LEU A 318 -20.64 14.70 -4.75
C LEU A 318 -19.60 15.46 -3.91
N ILE A 319 -19.02 16.52 -4.47
CA ILE A 319 -18.04 17.36 -3.77
C ILE A 319 -18.64 17.93 -2.48
N LYS A 320 -19.85 18.47 -2.57
CA LYS A 320 -20.55 19.06 -1.42
C LYS A 320 -20.89 18.02 -0.35
N SER A 321 -21.36 16.83 -0.75
CA SER A 321 -21.76 15.78 0.20
C SER A 321 -20.56 15.15 0.92
N ILE A 322 -19.44 14.96 0.22
CA ILE A 322 -18.20 14.50 0.84
C ILE A 322 -17.63 15.60 1.75
N ALA A 323 -17.82 16.87 1.37
CA ALA A 323 -17.33 18.03 2.11
C ALA A 323 -15.83 17.99 2.43
N ALA A 324 -15.04 17.31 1.58
CA ALA A 324 -13.61 17.11 1.83
C ALA A 324 -12.86 18.43 2.02
N ASP A 325 -13.26 19.47 1.29
CA ASP A 325 -12.65 20.80 1.35
C ASP A 325 -13.08 21.65 2.55
N GLU A 326 -14.03 21.18 3.37
CA GLU A 326 -14.44 21.86 4.60
C GLU A 326 -13.43 21.57 5.72
N VAL A 327 -12.48 22.48 5.89
CA VAL A 327 -11.55 22.44 7.02
C VAL A 327 -12.31 22.88 8.29
N ALA A 328 -12.77 21.90 9.08
CA ALA A 328 -13.54 22.14 10.30
C ALA A 328 -12.78 23.00 11.33
N ASP A 329 -11.45 22.86 11.40
CA ASP A 329 -10.57 23.73 12.19
C ASP A 329 -9.25 23.99 11.41
N PRO A 330 -9.03 25.20 10.88
CA PRO A 330 -7.81 25.55 10.17
C PRO A 330 -6.53 25.47 11.02
N LEU A 331 -6.66 25.37 12.35
CA LEU A 331 -5.57 25.28 13.31
C LEU A 331 -5.38 23.86 13.86
N ALA A 332 -6.27 22.92 13.55
CA ALA A 332 -6.12 21.53 13.93
C ALA A 332 -5.04 20.86 13.06
N LEU A 333 -3.88 20.62 13.65
CA LEU A 333 -2.83 19.85 13.01
C LEU A 333 -3.26 18.36 12.95
N PRO A 334 -3.02 17.66 11.83
CA PRO A 334 -3.23 16.22 11.72
C PRO A 334 -2.57 15.47 12.89
N ASP A 335 -3.17 14.38 13.37
CA ASP A 335 -2.64 13.62 14.52
C ASP A 335 -1.21 13.09 14.30
N THR A 336 -0.77 13.01 13.05
CA THR A 336 0.57 12.59 12.63
C THR A 336 1.59 13.73 12.59
N TRP A 337 1.17 14.98 12.80
CA TRP A 337 2.08 16.12 12.85
C TRP A 337 2.78 16.17 14.21
N HIS A 338 4.08 16.47 14.21
CA HIS A 338 4.82 16.66 15.46
C HIS A 338 4.18 17.77 16.28
N ARG A 339 3.46 17.40 17.35
CA ARG A 339 3.06 18.31 18.40
C ARG A 339 4.30 18.51 19.28
N GLU A 340 4.78 19.75 19.42
CA GLU A 340 5.67 20.05 20.54
C GLU A 340 4.92 19.64 21.80
N VAL A 341 5.48 18.70 22.54
CA VAL A 341 4.90 18.26 23.81
C VAL A 341 4.82 19.50 24.69
N GLU A 342 3.62 20.05 24.89
CA GLU A 342 3.41 21.27 25.71
C GLU A 342 3.84 21.06 27.17
N GLU A 343 4.07 19.82 27.58
CA GLU A 343 4.59 19.43 28.88
C GLU A 343 6.03 18.93 28.76
N ILE A 344 6.96 19.81 28.42
CA ILE A 344 8.35 19.60 28.84
C ILE A 344 8.37 19.88 30.34
N GLU A 345 8.25 18.84 31.17
CA GLU A 345 8.57 18.97 32.58
C GLU A 345 10.01 19.52 32.70
N PRO A 346 10.22 20.62 33.41
CA PRO A 346 11.53 21.22 33.52
C PRO A 346 12.50 20.22 34.18
N VAL A 347 13.52 19.82 33.44
CA VAL A 347 14.50 18.84 33.91
C VAL A 347 15.38 19.45 35.00
N GLY A 348 15.21 19.02 36.25
CA GLY A 348 16.02 19.41 37.40
C GLY A 348 15.24 19.45 38.70
N SER A 349 15.95 19.57 39.82
CA SER A 349 15.33 19.83 41.13
C SER A 349 14.67 21.23 41.16
N PRO A 350 13.69 21.49 42.06
CA PRO A 350 13.05 22.81 42.18
C PRO A 350 14.02 23.98 42.30
N GLU A 351 15.15 23.78 42.98
CA GLU A 351 16.20 24.78 43.17
C GLU A 351 16.96 25.08 41.87
N GLU A 352 17.23 24.07 41.04
CA GLU A 352 17.89 24.24 39.74
C GLU A 352 16.99 24.96 38.73
N ILE A 353 15.68 24.75 38.82
CA ILE A 353 14.68 25.43 37.99
C ILE A 353 14.62 26.91 38.36
N GLU A 354 14.59 27.23 39.66
CA GLU A 354 14.57 28.60 40.16
C GLU A 354 15.85 29.36 39.78
N ALA A 355 17.01 28.73 39.93
CA ALA A 355 18.30 29.32 39.55
C ALA A 355 18.38 29.65 38.05
N ARG A 356 17.84 28.79 37.18
CA ARG A 356 17.76 29.05 35.73
C ARG A 356 16.78 30.18 35.39
N ARG A 357 15.64 30.25 36.08
CA ARG A 357 14.68 31.36 35.93
C ARG A 357 15.30 32.70 36.34
N GLU A 358 16.02 32.75 37.45
CA GLU A 358 16.73 33.96 37.87
C GLU A 358 17.81 34.38 36.87
N ALA A 359 18.60 33.44 36.34
CA ALA A 359 19.64 33.71 35.35
C ALA A 359 19.04 34.26 34.04
N ALA A 360 17.90 33.72 33.60
CA ALA A 360 17.18 34.19 32.42
C ALA A 360 16.65 35.62 32.62
N MET A 361 16.11 35.95 33.80
CA MET A 361 15.66 37.31 34.12
C MET A 361 16.82 38.32 34.16
N ARG A 362 18.00 37.92 34.67
CA ARG A 362 19.19 38.79 34.68
C ARG A 362 19.72 39.09 33.27
N ASN A 363 19.58 38.14 32.35
CA ASN A 363 20.06 38.27 30.96
C ASN A 363 18.98 38.75 29.98
N ALA A 364 17.77 39.06 30.45
CA ALA A 364 16.70 39.53 29.59
C ALA A 364 17.08 40.90 28.97
N PRO A 365 17.01 41.03 27.63
CA PRO A 365 17.35 42.28 26.96
C PRO A 365 16.39 43.40 27.39
N LYS A 366 16.94 44.56 27.79
CA LYS A 366 16.12 45.71 28.21
C LYS A 366 15.21 46.17 27.07
N PRO A 367 13.94 46.51 27.34
CA PRO A 367 13.00 46.92 26.32
C PRO A 367 13.52 48.17 25.58
N ARG A 368 13.60 48.09 24.25
CA ARG A 368 13.98 49.22 23.40
C ARG A 368 12.96 50.35 23.58
N ARG A 369 13.43 51.51 24.07
CA ARG A 369 12.63 52.75 24.14
C ARG A 369 12.08 53.07 22.73
N GLY A 370 10.75 53.11 22.62
CA GLY A 370 10.04 53.40 21.36
C GLY A 370 10.44 54.75 20.76
N ARG A 371 10.73 54.75 19.46
CA ARG A 371 10.84 55.97 18.64
C ARG A 371 9.47 56.64 18.60
N LYS A 372 9.36 57.86 19.14
CA LYS A 372 8.23 58.76 18.86
C LYS A 372 8.19 59.00 17.34
N LYS A 373 7.07 58.64 16.71
CA LYS A 373 6.73 59.12 15.36
C LYS A 373 6.52 60.63 15.47
N SER A 374 7.36 61.41 14.80
CA SER A 374 7.06 62.80 14.47
C SER A 374 6.03 62.79 13.33
N SER A 375 4.88 63.36 13.61
CA SER A 375 3.90 63.83 12.64
C SER A 375 4.45 65.05 11.91
N ASP A 376 4.51 65.00 10.59
CA ASP A 376 4.26 66.11 9.67
C ASP A 376 3.64 65.53 8.39
#